data_AF-A0A9E3KB35-F1
#
_entry.id   AF-A0A9E3KB35-F1
#
_cell.length_a   1.000
_cell.length_b   1.000
_cell.length_c   1.000
_cell.angle_alpha   90.00
_cell.angle_beta   90.00
_cell.angle_gamma   90.00
#
_symmetry.space_group_name_H-M   'P 1'
#
loop_
_entity.id
_entity.type
_entity.pdbx_description
1 polymer ?
#
loop_
_entity_poly.entity_id
_entity_poly.type
_entity_poly.pdbx_seq_one_letter_code
_entity_poly.pdbx_strand_id
1 'polypeptide(L)'
;MPGLLLISTAALALMAAPEQMSPRADPVAPGFSGWNEASLQASINEWRRLRGSDLLPFQDYATFLMAHPGWPGELMMRKAAERRIDPNNYVPRDVVMFFTRFPPQTGTGQVRYAEALDSTGRNGEARVAATAAWAMKGLNPDDETRLMARFGSQLTPTDHDRRMERLLWDR
;
A
#
# COMPACT_ATOMS: atom_id res chain seq x y z
N MET A 1 28.17 71.17 73.85
CA MET A 1 28.81 70.01 74.52
C MET A 1 28.47 68.76 73.72
N PRO A 2 29.42 67.82 73.57
CA PRO A 2 29.90 67.21 72.31
C PRO A 2 29.15 65.89 71.95
N GLY A 3 29.41 65.13 70.87
CA GLY A 3 30.56 65.02 69.96
C GLY A 3 30.42 63.88 68.93
N LEU A 4 31.50 63.69 68.16
CA LEU A 4 31.91 62.60 67.23
C LEU A 4 31.09 62.38 65.94
N LEU A 5 31.58 62.65 64.71
CA LEU A 5 32.67 62.02 63.90
C LEU A 5 32.37 60.53 63.57
N LEU A 6 31.91 60.22 62.33
CA LEU A 6 32.68 59.73 61.14
C LEU A 6 32.73 58.17 61.10
N ILE A 7 32.58 57.41 60.00
CA ILE A 7 32.81 57.52 58.54
C ILE A 7 32.06 56.37 57.81
N SER A 8 31.79 56.56 56.51
CA SER A 8 31.63 55.54 55.42
C SER A 8 30.37 54.67 55.41
N THR A 9 29.84 54.18 54.28
CA THR A 9 30.14 54.23 52.83
C THR A 9 28.90 53.66 52.16
N ALA A 10 28.51 54.15 50.98
CA ALA A 10 28.18 53.33 49.80
C ALA A 10 27.39 54.16 48.78
N ALA A 11 27.95 54.26 47.58
CA ALA A 11 27.20 54.56 46.38
C ALA A 11 26.20 53.41 46.12
N LEU A 12 24.97 53.73 45.68
CA LEU A 12 24.20 52.76 44.91
C LEU A 12 23.46 53.44 43.77
N ALA A 13 23.60 52.78 42.64
CA ALA A 13 23.29 53.21 41.31
C ALA A 13 21.78 53.13 41.00
N LEU A 14 21.41 53.87 39.96
CA LEU A 14 20.14 53.83 39.24
C LEU A 14 19.72 52.38 38.95
N MET A 15 18.73 51.87 39.69
CA MET A 15 18.07 50.60 39.36
C MET A 15 16.98 50.89 38.33
N ALA A 16 17.31 50.71 37.06
CA ALA A 16 16.30 50.49 36.03
C ALA A 16 15.52 49.22 36.39
N ALA A 17 14.20 49.33 36.55
CA ALA A 17 13.35 48.17 36.76
C ALA A 17 13.47 47.23 35.54
N PRO A 18 13.68 45.92 35.73
CA PRO A 18 13.60 45.00 34.61
C PRO A 18 12.14 44.94 34.15
N GLU A 19 11.87 45.36 32.91
CA GLU A 19 10.61 45.03 32.25
C GLU A 19 10.45 43.50 32.29
N GLN A 20 9.43 43.05 33.02
CA GLN A 20 9.04 41.65 33.02
C GLN A 20 8.46 41.32 31.64
N MET A 21 9.33 40.85 30.76
CA MET A 21 8.95 40.22 29.50
C MET A 21 8.13 38.97 29.83
N SER A 22 6.80 39.11 29.88
CA SER A 22 5.91 37.97 29.95
C SER A 22 6.18 37.11 28.70
N PRO A 23 6.50 35.82 28.82
CA PRO A 23 6.63 34.97 27.65
C PRO A 23 5.29 35.00 26.94
N ARG A 24 5.27 35.60 25.75
CA ARG A 24 4.16 35.49 24.82
C ARG A 24 4.03 33.99 24.58
N ALA A 25 3.00 33.36 25.14
CA ALA A 25 2.71 31.97 24.85
C ALA A 25 2.48 31.91 23.34
N ASP A 26 3.45 31.37 22.61
CA ASP A 26 3.25 31.04 21.22
C ASP A 26 2.01 30.15 21.17
N PRO A 27 1.04 30.41 20.27
CA PRO A 27 -0.02 29.46 20.06
C PRO A 27 0.67 28.15 19.69
N VAL A 28 0.53 27.13 20.54
CA VAL A 28 0.91 25.77 20.22
C VAL A 28 0.21 25.48 18.90
N ALA A 29 0.99 25.43 17.81
CA ALA A 29 0.47 25.03 16.52
C ALA A 29 -0.31 23.73 16.76
N PRO A 30 -1.58 23.61 16.32
CA PRO A 30 -2.32 22.38 16.50
C PRO A 30 -1.42 21.26 16.03
N GLY A 31 -1.06 20.37 16.96
CA GLY A 31 -0.07 19.35 16.73
C GLY A 31 -0.41 18.65 15.42
N PHE A 32 0.62 18.33 14.63
CA PHE A 32 0.49 17.42 13.51
C PHE A 32 -0.50 16.33 13.92
N SER A 33 -1.62 16.20 13.20
CA SER A 33 -2.53 15.06 13.34
C SER A 33 -1.84 13.82 12.73
N GLY A 34 -0.61 13.55 13.17
CA GLY A 34 0.11 12.34 12.90
C GLY A 34 -0.68 11.24 13.56
N TRP A 35 -1.26 10.37 12.74
CA TRP A 35 -1.96 9.13 13.11
C TRP A 35 -2.69 9.20 14.44
N ASN A 36 -4.02 9.34 14.41
CA ASN A 36 -4.78 9.13 15.64
C ASN A 36 -4.44 7.71 16.16
N GLU A 37 -3.97 7.61 17.41
CA GLU A 37 -3.41 6.36 17.97
C GLU A 37 -4.39 5.19 17.81
N ALA A 38 -5.68 5.47 17.97
CA ALA A 38 -6.76 4.51 17.76
C ALA A 38 -6.77 3.92 16.33
N SER A 39 -6.59 4.73 15.29
CA SER A 39 -6.54 4.29 13.89
C SER A 39 -5.27 3.50 13.60
N LEU A 40 -4.14 3.88 14.18
CA LEU A 40 -2.91 3.12 14.03
C LEU A 40 -3.05 1.73 14.65
N GLN A 41 -3.57 1.64 15.86
CA GLN A 41 -3.84 0.36 16.52
C GLN A 41 -4.84 -0.48 15.73
N ALA A 42 -5.88 0.13 15.16
CA ALA A 42 -6.82 -0.56 14.28
C ALA A 42 -6.12 -1.11 13.02
N SER A 43 -5.28 -0.32 12.34
CA SER A 43 -4.51 -0.77 11.19
C SER A 43 -3.52 -1.88 11.53
N ILE A 44 -2.85 -1.82 12.69
CA ILE A 44 -1.95 -2.89 13.16
C ILE A 44 -2.71 -4.19 13.42
N ASN A 45 -3.88 -4.11 14.06
CA ASN A 45 -4.70 -5.29 14.35
C ASN A 45 -5.22 -5.94 13.07
N GLU A 46 -5.69 -5.12 12.12
CA GLU A 46 -6.15 -5.62 10.83
C GLU A 46 -5.01 -6.24 10.02
N TRP A 47 -3.85 -5.58 10.00
CA TRP A 47 -2.64 -6.13 9.39
C TRP A 47 -2.25 -7.49 9.98
N ARG A 48 -2.29 -7.64 11.32
CA ARG A 48 -2.00 -8.92 11.98
C ARG A 48 -3.01 -9.99 11.59
N ARG A 49 -4.31 -9.65 11.52
CA ARG A 49 -5.37 -10.57 11.07
C ARG A 49 -5.10 -11.05 9.64
N LEU A 50 -4.82 -10.12 8.72
CA LEU A 50 -4.57 -10.41 7.31
C LEU A 50 -3.29 -11.22 7.10
N ARG A 51 -2.23 -11.01 7.89
CA ARG A 51 -1.03 -11.85 7.81
C ARG A 51 -1.19 -13.22 8.47
N GLY A 52 -2.14 -13.36 9.40
CA GLY A 52 -2.38 -14.61 10.11
C GLY A 52 -3.14 -15.66 9.30
N SER A 53 -3.67 -15.29 8.13
CA SER A 53 -4.44 -16.18 7.27
C SER A 53 -4.26 -15.80 5.81
N ASP A 54 -4.14 -16.80 4.95
CA ASP A 54 -4.17 -16.67 3.49
C ASP A 54 -5.55 -17.00 2.91
N LEU A 55 -6.56 -17.23 3.75
CA LEU A 55 -7.89 -17.72 3.35
C LEU A 55 -8.96 -16.64 3.36
N LEU A 56 -8.61 -15.42 3.75
CA LEU A 56 -9.58 -14.32 3.83
C LEU A 56 -10.08 -13.92 2.42
N PRO A 57 -11.23 -13.24 2.31
CA PRO A 57 -11.73 -12.75 1.03
C PRO A 57 -10.75 -11.78 0.37
N PHE A 58 -10.75 -11.73 -0.97
CA PHE A 58 -9.99 -10.74 -1.73
C PHE A 58 -10.22 -9.30 -1.22
N GLN A 59 -11.47 -8.95 -0.92
CA GLN A 59 -11.86 -7.60 -0.50
C GLN A 59 -11.18 -7.14 0.79
N ASP A 60 -10.93 -8.06 1.73
CA ASP A 60 -10.25 -7.77 2.99
C ASP A 60 -8.81 -7.29 2.72
N TYR A 61 -8.07 -8.04 1.90
CA TYR A 61 -6.71 -7.65 1.51
C TYR A 61 -6.73 -6.39 0.64
N ALA A 62 -7.60 -6.33 -0.36
CA ALA A 62 -7.65 -5.22 -1.32
C ALA A 62 -7.93 -3.90 -0.63
N THR A 63 -8.90 -3.87 0.30
CA THR A 63 -9.26 -2.67 1.07
C THR A 63 -8.08 -2.19 1.90
N PHE A 64 -7.44 -3.10 2.65
CA PHE A 64 -6.29 -2.75 3.49
C PHE A 64 -5.11 -2.23 2.66
N LEU A 65 -4.76 -2.94 1.58
CA LEU A 65 -3.65 -2.56 0.69
C LEU A 65 -3.88 -1.21 0.01
N MET A 66 -5.11 -0.93 -0.45
CA MET A 66 -5.46 0.35 -1.06
C MET A 66 -5.41 1.51 -0.05
N ALA A 67 -5.77 1.27 1.21
CA ALA A 67 -5.69 2.27 2.28
C ALA A 67 -4.27 2.47 2.80
N HIS A 68 -3.42 1.44 2.77
CA HIS A 68 -2.09 1.42 3.36
C HIS A 68 -1.00 0.91 2.39
N PRO A 69 -0.70 1.62 1.29
CA PRO A 69 0.42 1.27 0.41
C PRO A 69 1.75 1.39 1.16
N GLY A 70 2.68 0.46 0.90
CA GLY A 70 3.99 0.39 1.53
C GLY A 70 4.00 -0.27 2.90
N TRP A 71 2.86 -0.78 3.38
CA TRP A 71 2.78 -1.40 4.70
C TRP A 71 3.64 -2.67 4.78
N PRO A 72 4.26 -3.00 5.93
CA PRO A 72 5.10 -4.18 6.07
C PRO A 72 4.43 -5.47 5.57
N GLY A 73 5.12 -6.21 4.71
CA GLY A 73 4.60 -7.47 4.15
C GLY A 73 3.60 -7.30 2.99
N GLU A 74 3.46 -6.09 2.43
CA GLU A 74 2.57 -5.80 1.29
C GLU A 74 2.66 -6.85 0.17
N LEU A 75 3.89 -7.22 -0.21
CA LEU A 75 4.14 -8.19 -1.28
C LEU A 75 3.43 -9.53 -1.05
N MET A 76 3.47 -10.05 0.18
CA MET A 76 2.85 -11.32 0.51
C MET A 76 1.33 -11.18 0.58
N MET A 77 0.83 -10.06 1.11
CA MET A 77 -0.60 -9.75 1.16
C MET A 77 -1.18 -9.59 -0.25
N ARG A 78 -0.44 -9.00 -1.19
CA ARG A 78 -0.85 -8.91 -2.61
C ARG A 78 -0.96 -10.29 -3.25
N LYS A 79 0.05 -11.13 -3.08
CA LYS A 79 -0.02 -12.53 -3.55
C LYS A 79 -1.14 -13.32 -2.88
N ALA A 80 -1.46 -13.05 -1.62
CA ALA A 80 -2.63 -13.61 -0.95
C ALA A 80 -3.92 -13.12 -1.60
N ALA A 81 -4.10 -11.80 -1.74
CA ALA A 81 -5.24 -11.20 -2.43
C ALA A 81 -5.51 -11.83 -3.80
N GLU A 82 -4.47 -11.95 -4.63
CA GLU A 82 -4.56 -12.55 -5.97
C GLU A 82 -5.10 -13.98 -5.96
N ARG A 83 -4.66 -14.82 -5.02
CA ARG A 83 -5.13 -16.20 -4.85
C ARG A 83 -6.59 -16.30 -4.38
N ARG A 84 -7.15 -15.20 -3.86
CA ARG A 84 -8.50 -15.14 -3.30
C ARG A 84 -9.52 -14.55 -4.26
N ILE A 85 -9.11 -14.17 -5.47
CA ILE A 85 -10.04 -13.80 -6.53
C ILE A 85 -10.62 -15.09 -7.12
N ASP A 86 -11.81 -15.45 -6.65
CA ASP A 86 -12.59 -16.56 -7.20
C ASP A 86 -12.95 -16.27 -8.67
N PRO A 87 -12.53 -17.08 -9.65
CA PRO A 87 -12.86 -16.87 -11.07
C PRO A 87 -14.35 -16.76 -11.38
N ASN A 88 -15.20 -17.34 -10.53
CA ASN A 88 -16.63 -17.44 -10.76
C ASN A 88 -17.44 -16.43 -9.93
N ASN A 89 -16.79 -15.74 -8.99
CA ASN A 89 -17.48 -14.84 -8.08
C ASN A 89 -16.58 -13.69 -7.61
N TYR A 90 -16.47 -12.66 -8.46
CA TYR A 90 -15.78 -11.41 -8.14
C TYR A 90 -16.45 -10.24 -8.85
N VAL A 91 -16.15 -9.02 -8.41
CA VAL A 91 -16.58 -7.78 -9.08
C VAL A 91 -15.46 -7.34 -10.03
N PRO A 92 -15.65 -7.39 -11.37
CA PRO A 92 -14.58 -7.08 -12.32
C PRO A 92 -13.99 -5.69 -12.13
N ARG A 93 -14.83 -4.70 -11.81
CA ARG A 93 -14.40 -3.32 -11.60
C ARG A 93 -13.42 -3.18 -10.43
N ASP A 94 -13.65 -3.91 -9.34
CA ASP A 94 -12.81 -3.85 -8.14
C ASP A 94 -11.45 -4.51 -8.40
N VAL A 95 -11.44 -5.63 -9.12
CA VAL A 95 -10.22 -6.30 -9.56
C VAL A 95 -9.39 -5.42 -10.48
N VAL A 96 -10.03 -4.77 -11.47
CA VAL A 96 -9.36 -3.82 -12.36
C VAL A 96 -8.78 -2.64 -11.57
N MET A 97 -9.54 -2.05 -10.66
CA MET A 97 -9.07 -0.95 -9.82
C MET A 97 -7.87 -1.36 -8.97
N PHE A 98 -7.94 -2.52 -8.32
CA PHE A 98 -6.87 -3.06 -7.50
C PHE A 98 -5.59 -3.25 -8.32
N PHE A 99 -5.67 -3.94 -9.46
CA PHE A 99 -4.50 -4.21 -10.29
C PHE A 99 -3.95 -3.00 -11.03
N THR A 100 -4.77 -1.96 -11.26
CA THR A 100 -4.28 -0.67 -11.77
C THR A 100 -3.31 -0.02 -10.80
N ARG A 101 -3.53 -0.16 -9.48
CA ARG A 101 -2.61 0.35 -8.45
C ARG A 101 -1.49 -0.63 -8.11
N PHE A 102 -1.83 -1.92 -8.07
CA PHE A 102 -0.95 -2.99 -7.63
C PHE A 102 -0.84 -4.04 -8.74
N PRO A 103 0.06 -3.88 -9.72
CA PRO A 103 0.18 -4.82 -10.83
C PRO A 103 0.30 -6.29 -10.37
N PRO A 104 -0.30 -7.24 -11.09
CA PRO A 104 -0.33 -8.63 -10.65
C PRO A 104 1.07 -9.24 -10.50
N GLN A 105 1.24 -10.09 -9.49
CA GLN A 105 2.52 -10.72 -9.13
C GLN A 105 2.53 -12.22 -9.36
N THR A 106 1.39 -12.82 -9.67
CA THR A 106 1.20 -14.25 -9.91
C THR A 106 0.51 -14.50 -11.26
N GLY A 107 0.66 -15.72 -11.79
CA GLY A 107 -0.04 -16.13 -13.01
C GLY A 107 -1.55 -16.03 -12.85
N THR A 108 -2.08 -16.49 -11.71
CA THR A 108 -3.50 -16.36 -11.34
C THR A 108 -3.95 -14.89 -11.34
N GLY A 109 -3.18 -13.99 -10.72
CA GLY A 109 -3.49 -12.56 -10.74
C GLY A 109 -3.53 -11.98 -12.15
N GLN A 110 -2.58 -12.35 -13.01
CA GLN A 110 -2.58 -11.90 -14.41
C GLN A 110 -3.80 -12.42 -15.19
N VAL A 111 -4.18 -13.69 -15.01
CA VAL A 111 -5.41 -14.24 -15.62
C VAL A 111 -6.64 -13.49 -15.12
N ARG A 112 -6.79 -13.29 -13.81
CA ARG A 112 -7.93 -12.56 -13.24
C ARG A 112 -7.98 -11.12 -13.72
N TYR A 113 -6.83 -10.47 -13.89
CA TYR A 113 -6.79 -9.13 -14.45
C TYR A 113 -7.25 -9.10 -15.91
N ALA A 114 -6.78 -10.04 -16.73
CA ALA A 114 -7.24 -10.17 -18.12
C ALA A 114 -8.75 -10.40 -18.21
N GLU A 115 -9.28 -11.33 -17.41
CA GLU A 115 -10.72 -11.64 -17.36
C GLU A 115 -11.56 -10.44 -16.89
N ALA A 116 -11.05 -9.68 -15.91
CA ALA A 116 -11.73 -8.49 -15.40
C ALA A 116 -11.72 -7.33 -16.40
N LEU A 117 -10.60 -7.14 -17.12
CA LEU A 117 -10.50 -6.15 -18.20
C LEU A 117 -11.45 -6.48 -19.35
N ASP A 118 -11.51 -7.75 -19.77
CA ASP A 118 -12.42 -8.22 -20.81
C ASP A 118 -13.89 -7.98 -20.41
N SER A 119 -14.24 -8.36 -19.18
CA SER A 119 -15.59 -8.15 -18.62
C SER A 119 -15.99 -6.67 -18.48
N THR A 120 -15.02 -5.75 -18.48
CA THR A 120 -15.25 -4.30 -18.41
C THR A 120 -15.11 -3.61 -19.78
N GLY A 121 -14.97 -4.38 -20.87
CA GLY A 121 -14.87 -3.88 -22.24
C GLY A 121 -13.50 -3.33 -22.63
N ARG A 122 -12.46 -3.54 -21.80
CA ARG A 122 -11.08 -3.09 -22.04
C ARG A 122 -10.27 -4.16 -22.79
N ASN A 123 -10.82 -4.63 -23.92
CA ASN A 123 -10.34 -5.84 -24.63
C ASN A 123 -8.87 -5.78 -25.07
N GLY A 124 -8.38 -4.59 -25.46
CA GLY A 124 -6.98 -4.43 -25.85
C GLY A 124 -6.02 -4.67 -24.68
N GLU A 125 -6.36 -4.16 -23.50
CA GLU A 125 -5.58 -4.38 -22.28
C GLU A 125 -5.75 -5.80 -21.76
N ALA A 126 -6.95 -6.37 -21.91
CA ALA A 126 -7.22 -7.77 -21.56
C ALA A 126 -6.30 -8.72 -22.35
N ARG A 127 -6.13 -8.48 -23.66
CA ARG A 127 -5.20 -9.25 -24.50
C ARG A 127 -3.76 -9.14 -24.00
N VAL A 128 -3.30 -7.94 -23.67
CA VAL A 128 -1.93 -7.73 -23.15
C VAL A 128 -1.74 -8.50 -21.83
N ALA A 129 -2.69 -8.41 -20.91
CA ALA A 129 -2.66 -9.14 -19.65
C ALA A 129 -2.71 -10.68 -19.87
N ALA A 130 -3.53 -11.15 -20.81
CA ALA A 130 -3.61 -12.57 -21.16
C ALA A 130 -2.30 -13.10 -21.75
N THR A 131 -1.67 -12.38 -22.67
CA THR A 131 -0.35 -12.75 -23.22
C THR A 131 0.71 -12.77 -22.11
N ALA A 132 0.69 -11.81 -21.18
CA ALA A 132 1.60 -11.78 -20.04
C ALA A 132 1.39 -12.98 -19.10
N ALA A 133 0.13 -13.33 -18.82
CA ALA A 133 -0.26 -14.50 -18.03
C ALA A 133 0.21 -15.80 -18.71
N TRP A 134 0.01 -15.92 -20.02
CA TRP A 134 0.39 -17.10 -20.79
C TRP A 134 1.90 -17.37 -20.74
N ALA A 135 2.71 -16.31 -20.77
CA ALA A 135 4.16 -16.43 -20.63
C ALA A 135 4.61 -16.59 -19.16
N MET A 136 3.72 -16.58 -18.18
CA MET A 136 4.09 -16.62 -16.77
C MET A 136 4.35 -18.04 -16.26
N LYS A 137 5.38 -18.19 -15.43
CA LYS A 137 5.70 -19.44 -14.74
C LYS A 137 4.70 -19.69 -13.61
N GLY A 138 4.46 -20.96 -13.30
CA GLY A 138 3.58 -21.35 -12.20
C GLY A 138 2.10 -21.03 -12.44
N LEU A 139 1.70 -20.82 -13.70
CA LEU A 139 0.29 -20.79 -14.07
C LEU A 139 -0.30 -22.17 -13.82
N ASN A 140 -1.32 -22.27 -12.96
CA ASN A 140 -1.95 -23.54 -12.66
C ASN A 140 -2.80 -24.03 -13.85
N PRO A 141 -3.07 -25.36 -13.96
CA PRO A 141 -3.79 -25.93 -15.10
C PRO A 141 -5.21 -25.37 -15.32
N ASP A 142 -5.91 -25.02 -14.24
CA ASP A 142 -7.27 -24.48 -14.34
C ASP A 142 -7.27 -23.06 -14.93
N ASP A 143 -6.30 -22.23 -14.52
CA ASP A 143 -6.12 -20.88 -15.06
C ASP A 143 -5.58 -20.91 -16.49
N GLU A 144 -4.72 -21.85 -16.83
CA GLU A 144 -4.29 -22.13 -18.21
C GLU A 144 -5.48 -22.51 -19.10
N THR A 145 -6.35 -23.41 -18.61
CA THR A 145 -7.57 -23.82 -19.33
C THR A 145 -8.51 -22.64 -19.55
N ARG A 146 -8.75 -21.83 -18.51
CA ARG A 146 -9.60 -20.62 -18.59
C ARG A 146 -9.03 -19.59 -19.57
N LEU A 147 -7.73 -19.33 -19.48
CA LEU A 147 -7.05 -18.39 -20.36
C LEU A 147 -7.16 -18.85 -21.82
N MET A 148 -6.88 -20.12 -22.10
CA MET A 148 -6.95 -20.65 -23.46
C MET A 148 -8.38 -20.61 -24.02
N ALA A 149 -9.38 -20.95 -23.19
CA ALA A 149 -10.79 -20.90 -23.60
C ALA A 149 -11.26 -19.49 -23.99
N ARG A 150 -10.78 -18.45 -23.29
CA ARG A 150 -11.19 -17.06 -23.50
C ARG A 150 -10.34 -16.31 -24.52
N PHE A 151 -9.01 -16.47 -24.44
CA PHE A 151 -8.03 -15.67 -25.18
C PHE A 151 -7.23 -16.48 -26.20
N GLY A 152 -7.39 -17.81 -26.27
CA GLY A 152 -6.56 -18.68 -27.11
C GLY A 152 -6.56 -18.31 -28.58
N SER A 153 -7.70 -17.88 -29.12
CA SER A 153 -7.80 -17.41 -30.52
C SER A 153 -7.05 -16.11 -30.81
N GLN A 154 -6.64 -15.37 -29.77
CA GLN A 154 -5.91 -14.11 -29.86
C GLN A 154 -4.40 -14.30 -29.61
N LEU A 155 -3.99 -15.46 -29.10
CA LEU A 155 -2.58 -15.79 -28.91
C LEU A 155 -1.93 -16.09 -30.26
N THR A 156 -0.73 -15.55 -30.44
CA THR A 156 0.04 -15.73 -31.68
C THR A 156 1.06 -16.86 -31.52
N PRO A 157 1.58 -17.43 -32.62
CA PRO A 157 2.71 -18.37 -32.55
C PRO A 157 3.88 -17.83 -31.71
N THR A 158 4.19 -16.54 -31.84
CA THR A 158 5.22 -15.87 -31.04
C THR A 158 4.92 -15.88 -29.54
N ASP A 159 3.66 -15.82 -29.13
CA ASP A 159 3.29 -15.91 -27.71
C ASP A 159 3.49 -17.32 -27.16
N HIS A 160 3.25 -18.35 -27.98
CA HIS A 160 3.57 -19.74 -27.64
C HIS A 160 5.08 -19.95 -27.54
N ASP A 161 5.86 -19.42 -28.48
CA ASP A 161 7.33 -19.49 -28.45
C ASP A 161 7.90 -18.86 -27.19
N ARG A 162 7.41 -17.67 -26.80
CA ARG A 162 7.82 -16.99 -25.55
C ARG A 162 7.56 -17.81 -24.31
N ARG A 163 6.42 -18.52 -24.25
CA ARG A 163 6.12 -19.44 -23.14
C ARG A 163 7.11 -20.60 -23.13
N MET A 164 7.36 -21.21 -24.29
CA MET A 164 8.32 -22.32 -24.41
C MET A 164 9.73 -21.91 -23.98
N GLU A 165 10.22 -20.77 -24.46
CA GLU A 165 11.51 -20.19 -24.09
C GLU A 165 11.63 -19.99 -22.57
N ARG A 166 10.60 -19.39 -21.95
CA ARG A 166 10.56 -19.19 -20.50
C ARG A 166 10.48 -20.49 -19.71
N LEU A 167 9.84 -21.54 -20.22
CA LEU A 167 9.76 -22.83 -19.52
C LEU A 167 11.02 -23.69 -19.72
N LEU A 168 11.75 -23.49 -20.82
CA LEU A 168 12.96 -24.28 -21.14
C LEU A 168 14.21 -23.80 -20.39
N TRP A 169 14.34 -22.49 -20.12
CA TRP A 169 15.54 -21.91 -19.51
C TRP A 169 15.57 -21.92 -17.98
N ASP A 170 14.58 -22.52 -17.31
CA ASP A 170 14.57 -22.70 -15.84
C ASP A 170 14.70 -24.15 -15.40
N ARG A 171 15.50 -24.94 -16.12
CA ARG A 171 15.97 -26.22 -15.57
C ARG A 171 17.11 -26.02 -14.59
#